data_AF-A0A2T0S5J4-F1
#
_entry.id   AF-A0A2T0S5J4-F1
#
_cell.length_a   1.000
_cell.length_b   1.000
_cell.length_c   1.000
_cell.angle_alpha   90.00
_cell.angle_beta   90.00
_cell.angle_gamma   90.00
#
_symmetry.space_group_name_H-M   'P 1'
#
loop_
_entity.id
_entity.type
_entity.pdbx_description
1 polymer ?
#
loop_
_entity_poly.entity_id
_entity_poly.type
_entity_poly.pdbx_seq_one_letter_code
_entity_poly.pdbx_strand_id
1 'polypeptide(L)'
;MTARRGKIGVAVTGVVAVSAGFALAGTANAATATTTVSVLSSDDTYTSSTRRSVNFGQADKLVVGKEGGETRVSYLKFAPKLAAGVTVRRAELRLPVESKPVAATLTVYPVAATWSEKSITAANAPATGKAIASIKPKATDKTLTFDLSKVVTRSGTYAFALKSASTTAVTRLRSLEQGDPATGGPELRLTVVRTTTPATPTTPPTTAPVTTPPTTAPVTTPPTTTPPTTTPPVTTPPTTVPPTTTPPGGCVTDAMLVPSCGVLWGAAAGGFTDTPRDQALKAWEQTTGRTAAIFHAYH
;
A
#
# COMPACT_ATOMS: atom_id res chain seq x y z
N MET A 1 0.84 -18.05 11.80
CA MET A 1 1.67 -16.95 12.31
C MET A 1 1.07 -15.62 11.91
N THR A 2 1.07 -14.68 12.85
CA THR A 2 0.32 -13.41 12.87
C THR A 2 0.72 -12.50 11.71
N ALA A 3 -0.24 -12.19 10.84
CA ALA A 3 -0.04 -11.29 9.70
C ALA A 3 0.37 -9.90 10.19
N ARG A 4 1.62 -9.49 9.94
CA ARG A 4 2.03 -8.09 10.06
C ARG A 4 1.41 -7.32 8.89
N ARG A 5 0.18 -6.85 9.08
CA ARG A 5 -0.40 -5.79 8.25
C ARG A 5 0.43 -4.54 8.49
N GLY A 6 1.37 -4.27 7.58
CA GLY A 6 2.16 -3.04 7.57
C GLY A 6 1.23 -1.83 7.58
N LYS A 7 1.55 -0.84 8.42
CA LYS A 7 0.80 0.41 8.48
C LYS A 7 0.81 1.04 7.08
N ILE A 8 -0.38 1.26 6.53
CA ILE A 8 -0.61 1.93 5.24
C ILE A 8 0.05 3.31 5.32
N GLY A 9 1.21 3.45 4.68
CA GLY A 9 1.93 4.71 4.58
C GLY A 9 1.33 5.56 3.47
N VAL A 10 0.72 6.68 3.82
CA VAL A 10 0.37 7.73 2.84
C VAL A 10 1.66 8.46 2.51
N ALA A 11 2.20 8.24 1.31
CA ALA A 11 3.32 9.02 0.81
C ALA A 11 2.79 10.36 0.24
N VAL A 12 3.13 11.47 0.89
CA VAL A 12 2.84 12.82 0.41
C VAL A 12 4.13 13.39 -0.17
N THR A 13 4.20 13.51 -1.50
CA THR A 13 5.32 14.20 -2.17
C THR A 13 4.78 15.54 -2.67
N GLY A 14 5.25 16.64 -2.08
CA GLY A 14 4.87 18.01 -2.45
C GLY A 14 6.04 18.77 -3.05
N VAL A 15 5.84 19.40 -4.20
CA VAL A 15 6.69 20.50 -4.70
C VAL A 15 5.92 21.79 -4.43
N VAL A 16 6.50 22.67 -3.63
CA VAL A 16 5.92 23.99 -3.34
C VAL A 16 6.56 24.99 -4.31
N ALA A 17 5.81 25.45 -5.30
CA ALA A 17 6.20 26.61 -6.10
C ALA A 17 5.61 27.87 -5.47
N VAL A 18 6.42 28.66 -4.76
CA VAL A 18 6.03 29.99 -4.26
C VAL A 18 6.59 31.03 -5.22
N SER A 19 5.74 31.63 -6.05
CA SER A 19 6.09 32.85 -6.78
C SER A 19 5.93 34.05 -5.84
N ALA A 20 7.01 34.46 -5.18
CA ALA A 20 7.02 35.67 -4.34
C ALA A 20 7.19 36.91 -5.24
N GLY A 21 6.10 37.60 -5.54
CA GLY A 21 6.15 38.98 -6.04
C GLY A 21 6.28 39.94 -4.86
N PHE A 22 7.35 40.75 -4.85
CA PHE A 22 7.47 41.90 -3.94
C PHE A 22 6.44 42.96 -4.33
N ALA A 23 5.51 43.30 -3.44
CA ALA A 23 4.67 44.50 -3.56
C ALA A 23 4.40 45.11 -2.18
N LEU A 24 4.77 46.38 -2.03
CA LEU A 24 4.33 47.26 -0.95
C LEU A 24 2.81 47.48 -1.03
N ALA A 25 2.12 47.44 0.11
CA ALA A 25 0.66 47.61 0.27
C ALA A 25 -0.21 46.68 -0.61
N GLY A 26 -0.12 45.36 -0.40
CA GLY A 26 -0.86 44.36 -1.20
C GLY A 26 -2.07 43.76 -0.49
N THR A 27 -3.20 43.67 -1.18
CA THR A 27 -4.32 42.79 -0.80
C THR A 27 -3.80 41.37 -0.56
N ALA A 28 -4.06 40.81 0.62
CA ALA A 28 -3.66 39.45 0.95
C ALA A 28 -4.49 38.45 0.11
N ASN A 29 -3.99 38.08 -1.06
CA ASN A 29 -4.66 37.12 -1.94
C ASN A 29 -4.54 35.71 -1.34
N ALA A 30 -5.63 34.94 -1.37
CA ALA A 30 -5.64 33.55 -0.92
C ALA A 30 -4.63 32.72 -1.72
N ALA A 31 -3.68 32.09 -1.03
CA ALA A 31 -2.71 31.21 -1.66
C ALA A 31 -3.34 29.83 -1.87
N THR A 32 -3.06 29.22 -3.03
CA THR A 32 -3.59 27.91 -3.41
C THR A 32 -2.43 26.91 -3.52
N ALA A 33 -2.42 25.89 -2.65
CA ALA A 33 -1.43 24.82 -2.67
C ALA A 33 -2.01 23.58 -3.37
N THR A 34 -1.26 23.02 -4.32
CA THR A 34 -1.61 21.76 -5.01
C THR A 34 -0.69 20.64 -4.52
N THR A 35 -1.26 19.47 -4.22
CA THR A 35 -0.50 18.32 -3.71
C THR A 35 -1.01 17.02 -4.31
N THR A 36 -0.12 16.03 -4.45
CA THR A 36 -0.52 14.66 -4.79
C THR A 36 -0.69 13.82 -3.53
N VAL A 37 -1.77 13.04 -3.47
CA VAL A 37 -1.96 11.96 -2.49
C VAL A 37 -2.05 10.63 -3.25
N SER A 38 -1.17 9.69 -2.91
CA SER A 38 -1.17 8.34 -3.48
C SER A 38 -1.69 7.33 -2.45
N VAL A 39 -2.64 6.49 -2.87
CA VAL A 39 -3.30 5.51 -2.00
C VAL A 39 -3.32 4.16 -2.70
N LEU A 40 -2.62 3.18 -2.16
CA LEU A 40 -2.67 1.81 -2.67
C LEU A 40 -3.98 1.11 -2.32
N SER A 41 -4.30 0.03 -3.04
CA SER A 41 -5.41 -0.85 -2.70
C SER A 41 -5.25 -1.37 -1.26
N SER A 42 -6.35 -1.33 -0.52
CA SER A 42 -6.46 -1.97 0.80
C SER A 42 -6.80 -3.46 0.72
N ASP A 43 -7.49 -3.84 -0.36
CA ASP A 43 -7.87 -5.20 -0.69
C ASP A 43 -7.90 -5.29 -2.22
N ASP A 44 -7.29 -6.31 -2.82
CA ASP A 44 -7.46 -6.61 -4.24
C ASP A 44 -7.48 -8.10 -4.53
N THR A 45 -8.23 -8.52 -5.54
CA THR A 45 -8.32 -9.93 -5.92
C THR A 45 -9.02 -10.07 -7.27
N TYR A 46 -9.14 -11.28 -7.78
CA TYR A 46 -10.01 -11.59 -8.91
C TYR A 46 -10.88 -12.81 -8.62
N THR A 47 -11.94 -12.94 -9.39
CA THR A 47 -12.83 -14.11 -9.35
C THR A 47 -12.79 -14.82 -10.69
N SER A 48 -13.15 -16.10 -10.69
CA SER A 48 -13.21 -16.96 -11.87
C SER A 48 -14.61 -17.54 -12.03
N SER A 49 -15.20 -17.42 -13.22
CA SER A 49 -16.53 -17.97 -13.49
C SER A 49 -16.58 -19.50 -13.49
N THR A 50 -15.46 -20.18 -13.72
CA THR A 50 -15.37 -21.65 -13.71
C THR A 50 -14.96 -22.18 -12.33
N ARG A 51 -14.17 -21.42 -11.56
CA ARG A 51 -13.74 -21.75 -10.20
C ARG A 51 -14.54 -20.96 -9.16
N ARG A 52 -15.86 -21.17 -9.14
CA ARG A 52 -16.81 -20.27 -8.46
C ARG A 52 -16.64 -20.13 -6.95
N SER A 53 -16.13 -21.15 -6.27
CA SER A 53 -15.90 -21.19 -4.82
C SER A 53 -14.45 -20.90 -4.41
N VAL A 54 -13.55 -20.68 -5.38
CA VAL A 54 -12.13 -20.44 -5.10
C VAL A 54 -11.91 -18.94 -4.85
N ASN A 55 -11.22 -18.65 -3.75
CA ASN A 55 -10.72 -17.32 -3.44
C ASN A 55 -9.31 -17.16 -4.04
N PHE A 56 -9.05 -16.02 -4.67
CA PHE A 56 -7.74 -15.68 -5.25
C PHE A 56 -7.11 -14.46 -4.56
N GLY A 57 -7.49 -14.15 -3.32
CA GLY A 57 -6.99 -13.00 -2.57
C GLY A 57 -5.58 -13.17 -2.02
N GLN A 58 -4.82 -14.15 -2.50
CA GLN A 58 -3.40 -14.36 -2.21
C GLN A 58 -2.60 -14.52 -3.52
N ALA A 59 -3.24 -14.27 -4.66
CA ALA A 59 -2.57 -14.34 -5.93
C ALA A 59 -1.67 -13.11 -6.09
N ASP A 60 -0.44 -13.33 -6.56
CA ASP A 60 0.52 -12.30 -6.95
C ASP A 60 0.08 -11.45 -8.16
N LYS A 61 -1.13 -11.64 -8.69
CA LYS A 61 -1.64 -10.92 -9.84
C LYS A 61 -3.15 -10.77 -9.81
N LEU A 62 -3.62 -9.80 -10.56
CA LEU A 62 -5.02 -9.62 -10.91
C LEU A 62 -5.23 -9.99 -12.36
N VAL A 63 -6.35 -10.66 -12.64
CA VAL A 63 -6.68 -11.10 -14.00
C VAL A 63 -8.06 -10.59 -14.40
N VAL A 64 -8.14 -10.04 -15.60
CA VAL A 64 -9.39 -9.51 -16.16
C VAL A 64 -9.57 -9.92 -17.62
N GLY A 65 -10.78 -10.36 -17.96
CA GLY A 65 -11.17 -10.76 -19.32
C GLY A 65 -11.60 -12.20 -19.40
N LYS A 66 -11.68 -12.73 -20.62
CA LYS A 66 -12.18 -14.08 -20.88
C LYS A 66 -11.20 -14.86 -21.73
N GLU A 67 -10.91 -16.09 -21.31
CA GLU A 67 -10.02 -17.01 -22.03
C GLU A 67 -10.53 -18.43 -21.79
N GLY A 68 -10.61 -19.27 -22.83
CA GLY A 68 -11.08 -20.65 -22.70
C GLY A 68 -12.49 -20.81 -22.10
N GLY A 69 -13.38 -19.83 -22.31
CA GLY A 69 -14.74 -19.82 -21.72
C GLY A 69 -14.81 -19.32 -20.27
N GLU A 70 -13.68 -19.17 -19.58
CA GLU A 70 -13.58 -18.66 -18.22
C GLU A 70 -13.52 -17.12 -18.22
N THR A 71 -14.45 -16.50 -17.50
CA THR A 71 -14.46 -15.05 -17.27
C THR A 71 -13.80 -14.73 -15.94
N ARG A 72 -12.83 -13.80 -15.96
CA ARG A 72 -12.15 -13.28 -14.79
C ARG A 72 -12.46 -11.80 -14.59
N VAL A 73 -12.82 -11.46 -13.36
CA VAL A 73 -13.18 -10.10 -12.94
C VAL A 73 -12.33 -9.74 -11.75
N SER A 74 -11.57 -8.64 -11.85
CA SER A 74 -10.76 -8.13 -10.73
C SER A 74 -11.58 -7.18 -9.86
N TYR A 75 -11.31 -7.17 -8.56
CA TYR A 75 -11.93 -6.33 -7.56
C TYR A 75 -10.86 -5.57 -6.80
N LEU A 76 -11.11 -4.30 -6.54
CA LEU A 76 -10.17 -3.38 -5.89
C LEU A 76 -10.92 -2.57 -4.83
N LYS A 77 -10.32 -2.38 -3.66
CA LYS A 77 -10.86 -1.51 -2.61
C LYS A 77 -9.82 -0.49 -2.19
N PHE A 78 -10.23 0.76 -2.03
CA PHE A 78 -9.40 1.89 -1.60
C PHE A 78 -10.07 2.64 -0.45
N ALA A 79 -9.26 3.23 0.41
CA ALA A 79 -9.74 4.05 1.53
C ALA A 79 -8.92 5.35 1.68
N PRO A 80 -8.99 6.28 0.70
CA PRO A 80 -8.29 7.56 0.79
C PRO A 80 -8.71 8.36 2.02
N LYS A 81 -7.70 8.85 2.75
CA LYS A 81 -7.86 9.79 3.88
C LYS A 81 -7.27 11.14 3.47
N LEU A 82 -8.12 12.16 3.44
CA LEU A 82 -7.79 13.50 3.00
C LEU A 82 -7.89 14.45 4.18
N ALA A 83 -6.99 15.42 4.25
CA ALA A 83 -7.03 16.44 5.28
C ALA A 83 -8.26 17.36 5.10
N ALA A 84 -8.75 17.95 6.19
CA ALA A 84 -9.82 18.93 6.13
C ALA A 84 -9.43 20.13 5.23
N GLY A 85 -10.43 20.71 4.56
CA GLY A 85 -10.25 21.89 3.69
C GLY A 85 -9.55 21.63 2.35
N VAL A 86 -9.28 20.37 1.98
CA VAL A 86 -8.77 20.04 0.64
C VAL A 86 -9.92 19.69 -0.32
N THR A 87 -9.79 20.11 -1.57
CA THR A 87 -10.68 19.70 -2.66
C THR A 87 -9.94 18.82 -3.63
N VAL A 88 -10.52 17.67 -4.01
CA VAL A 88 -9.96 16.82 -5.06
C VAL A 88 -10.21 17.49 -6.42
N ARG A 89 -9.14 17.72 -7.19
CA ARG A 89 -9.20 18.23 -8.57
C ARG A 89 -9.12 17.12 -9.60
N ARG A 90 -8.39 16.04 -9.28
CA ARG A 90 -8.22 14.89 -10.17
C ARG A 90 -8.13 13.62 -9.35
N ALA A 91 -8.75 12.55 -9.82
CA ALA A 91 -8.58 11.22 -9.27
C ALA A 91 -8.29 10.23 -10.39
N GLU A 92 -7.17 9.52 -10.29
CA GLU A 92 -6.71 8.56 -11.29
C GLU A 92 -6.53 7.19 -10.64
N LEU A 93 -7.23 6.18 -11.15
CA LEU A 93 -6.91 4.78 -10.83
C LEU A 93 -5.82 4.31 -11.78
N ARG A 94 -4.65 3.96 -11.23
CA ARG A 94 -3.47 3.49 -11.95
C ARG A 94 -3.26 2.02 -11.63
N LEU A 95 -3.26 1.18 -12.67
CA LEU A 95 -3.08 -0.26 -12.56
C LEU A 95 -1.79 -0.66 -13.27
N PRO A 96 -0.73 -0.99 -12.53
CA PRO A 96 0.50 -1.51 -13.13
C PRO A 96 0.20 -2.81 -13.87
N VAL A 97 0.74 -2.92 -15.07
CA VAL A 97 0.54 -4.08 -15.93
C VAL A 97 1.63 -5.11 -15.64
N GLU A 98 1.24 -6.38 -15.44
CA GLU A 98 2.18 -7.48 -15.22
C GLU A 98 2.73 -8.02 -16.55
N SER A 99 1.86 -8.17 -17.54
CA SER A 99 2.19 -8.69 -18.87
C SER A 99 1.41 -7.95 -19.95
N LYS A 100 1.86 -8.02 -21.21
CA LYS A 100 1.27 -7.32 -22.37
C LYS A 100 -0.27 -7.29 -22.31
N PRO A 101 -0.90 -6.11 -22.16
CA PRO A 101 -2.34 -6.02 -21.98
C PRO A 101 -3.07 -6.28 -23.30
N VAL A 102 -4.31 -6.74 -23.19
CA VAL A 102 -5.16 -7.04 -24.34
C VAL A 102 -5.80 -5.75 -24.86
N ALA A 103 -5.80 -5.56 -26.18
CA ALA A 103 -6.38 -4.39 -26.85
C ALA A 103 -7.92 -4.42 -26.93
N ALA A 104 -8.57 -4.66 -25.80
CA ALA A 104 -10.02 -4.70 -25.63
C ALA A 104 -10.47 -3.68 -24.58
N THR A 105 -11.70 -3.18 -24.71
CA THR A 105 -12.23 -2.20 -23.75
C THR A 105 -12.19 -2.78 -22.34
N LEU A 106 -11.58 -2.04 -21.42
CA LEU A 106 -11.63 -2.29 -19.99
C LEU A 106 -12.52 -1.23 -19.34
N THR A 107 -13.39 -1.66 -18.45
CA THR A 107 -14.38 -0.81 -17.81
C THR A 107 -14.38 -1.03 -16.30
N VAL A 108 -14.37 0.08 -15.56
CA VAL A 108 -14.48 0.11 -14.10
C VAL A 108 -15.95 0.29 -13.73
N TYR A 109 -16.40 -0.52 -12.77
CA TYR A 109 -17.73 -0.48 -12.20
C TYR A 109 -17.63 -0.31 -10.68
N PRO A 110 -18.47 0.53 -10.04
CA PRO A 110 -18.57 0.55 -8.60
C PRO A 110 -19.23 -0.74 -8.10
N VAL A 111 -18.81 -1.20 -6.93
CA VAL A 111 -19.43 -2.32 -6.20
C VAL A 111 -19.59 -1.95 -4.72
N ALA A 112 -20.45 -2.66 -4.00
CA ALA A 112 -20.52 -2.53 -2.55
C ALA A 112 -19.16 -2.86 -1.91
N ALA A 113 -18.73 -2.08 -0.91
CA ALA A 113 -17.45 -2.29 -0.22
C ALA A 113 -17.53 -3.29 0.96
N THR A 114 -18.56 -4.13 0.99
CA THR A 114 -18.84 -5.10 2.07
C THR A 114 -18.01 -6.37 1.99
N TRP A 115 -17.30 -6.60 0.87
CA TRP A 115 -16.45 -7.76 0.68
C TRP A 115 -15.06 -7.58 1.30
N SER A 116 -14.42 -8.71 1.58
CA SER A 116 -13.02 -8.77 1.98
C SER A 116 -12.24 -9.63 1.00
N GLU A 117 -10.98 -9.30 0.79
CA GLU A 117 -10.08 -10.05 -0.10
C GLU A 117 -10.01 -11.54 0.24
N LYS A 118 -10.15 -11.89 1.52
CA LYS A 118 -10.06 -13.27 2.01
C LYS A 118 -11.31 -14.11 1.78
N SER A 119 -12.46 -13.50 1.48
CA SER A 119 -13.76 -14.19 1.46
C SER A 119 -14.50 -14.07 0.13
N ILE A 120 -14.12 -13.14 -0.73
CA ILE A 120 -14.77 -12.97 -2.03
C ILE A 120 -14.40 -14.13 -2.97
N THR A 121 -15.41 -14.63 -3.66
CA THR A 121 -15.37 -15.69 -4.67
C THR A 121 -16.36 -15.30 -5.77
N ALA A 122 -16.39 -16.02 -6.89
CA ALA A 122 -17.40 -15.71 -7.90
C ALA A 122 -18.84 -16.01 -7.43
N ALA A 123 -19.00 -16.89 -6.44
CA ALA A 123 -20.31 -17.24 -5.87
C ALA A 123 -20.93 -16.13 -5.01
N ASN A 124 -20.11 -15.29 -4.37
CA ASN A 124 -20.56 -14.23 -3.46
C ASN A 124 -20.04 -12.82 -3.84
N ALA A 125 -19.54 -12.66 -5.06
CA ALA A 125 -19.04 -11.39 -5.54
C ALA A 125 -20.16 -10.32 -5.54
N PRO A 126 -19.87 -9.08 -5.13
CA PRO A 126 -20.86 -8.02 -5.11
C PRO A 126 -21.31 -7.66 -6.53
N ALA A 127 -22.59 -7.32 -6.67
CA ALA A 127 -23.14 -6.85 -7.93
C ALA A 127 -22.50 -5.53 -8.37
N THR A 128 -22.27 -5.39 -9.69
CA THR A 128 -21.73 -4.16 -10.27
C THR A 128 -22.81 -3.13 -10.55
N GLY A 129 -22.54 -1.87 -10.23
CA GLY A 129 -23.36 -0.73 -10.63
C GLY A 129 -23.19 -0.35 -12.10
N LYS A 130 -23.50 0.92 -12.45
CA LYS A 130 -23.26 1.47 -13.80
C LYS A 130 -21.77 1.71 -14.04
N ALA A 131 -21.32 1.55 -15.28
CA ALA A 131 -19.94 1.86 -15.67
C ALA A 131 -19.59 3.31 -15.32
N ILE A 132 -18.40 3.52 -14.72
CA ILE A 132 -17.93 4.85 -14.29
C ILE A 132 -16.74 5.37 -15.08
N ALA A 133 -15.92 4.47 -15.65
CA ALA A 133 -14.81 4.81 -16.51
C ALA A 133 -14.49 3.65 -17.46
N SER A 134 -14.01 3.94 -18.66
CA SER A 134 -13.51 2.93 -19.60
C SER A 134 -12.29 3.43 -20.36
N ILE A 135 -11.43 2.50 -20.74
CA ILE A 135 -10.27 2.74 -21.61
C ILE A 135 -10.14 1.60 -22.62
N LYS A 136 -9.29 1.80 -23.63
CA LYS A 136 -8.82 0.75 -24.51
C LYS A 136 -7.29 0.65 -24.42
N PRO A 137 -6.72 -0.35 -23.72
CA PRO A 137 -5.28 -0.49 -23.57
C PRO A 137 -4.56 -0.67 -24.90
N LYS A 138 -3.34 -0.18 -24.96
CA LYS A 138 -2.36 -0.51 -25.99
C LYS A 138 -1.42 -1.58 -25.47
N ALA A 139 -0.96 -2.45 -26.37
CA ALA A 139 0.01 -3.50 -26.07
C ALA A 139 1.31 -3.00 -25.40
N THR A 140 1.65 -1.73 -25.57
CA THR A 140 2.85 -1.07 -25.02
C THR A 140 2.62 -0.48 -23.63
N ASP A 141 1.37 -0.39 -23.16
CA ASP A 141 1.06 0.25 -21.89
C ASP A 141 1.67 -0.52 -20.72
N LYS A 142 2.38 0.20 -19.86
CA LYS A 142 2.97 -0.33 -18.61
C LYS A 142 2.09 -0.06 -17.39
N THR A 143 1.23 0.94 -17.49
CA THR A 143 0.25 1.30 -16.46
C THR A 143 -1.04 1.70 -17.16
N LEU A 144 -2.15 1.10 -16.77
CA LEU A 144 -3.48 1.48 -17.22
C LEU A 144 -4.02 2.57 -16.31
N THR A 145 -4.50 3.67 -16.87
CA THR A 145 -4.97 4.82 -16.08
C THR A 145 -6.43 5.13 -16.41
N PHE A 146 -7.29 5.17 -15.40
CA PHE A 146 -8.69 5.55 -15.51
C PHE A 146 -8.94 6.86 -14.77
N ASP A 147 -9.67 7.78 -15.39
CA ASP A 147 -10.15 8.99 -14.73
C ASP A 147 -11.40 8.67 -13.88
N LEU A 148 -11.25 8.84 -12.57
CA LEU A 148 -12.30 8.66 -11.56
C LEU A 148 -12.67 9.98 -10.87
N SER A 149 -12.32 11.13 -11.44
CA SER A 149 -12.48 12.45 -10.80
C SER A 149 -13.94 12.79 -10.45
N LYS A 150 -14.92 12.19 -11.14
CA LYS A 150 -16.35 12.34 -10.84
C LYS A 150 -16.85 11.44 -9.71
N VAL A 151 -16.07 10.44 -9.31
CA VAL A 151 -16.47 9.42 -8.33
C VAL A 151 -15.73 9.60 -7.02
N VAL A 152 -14.42 9.85 -7.09
CA VAL A 152 -13.57 10.01 -5.91
C VAL A 152 -13.30 11.49 -5.66
N THR A 153 -14.19 12.11 -4.89
CA THR A 153 -14.15 13.56 -4.60
C THR A 153 -13.81 13.88 -3.15
N ARG A 154 -13.81 12.87 -2.27
CA ARG A 154 -13.64 13.00 -0.82
C ARG A 154 -13.06 11.73 -0.20
N SER A 155 -12.71 11.80 1.09
CA SER A 155 -12.39 10.61 1.88
C SER A 155 -13.56 9.64 1.94
N GLY A 156 -13.24 8.35 2.05
CA GLY A 156 -14.22 7.28 2.12
C GLY A 156 -13.67 5.97 1.59
N THR A 157 -14.45 4.91 1.71
CA THR A 157 -14.12 3.61 1.12
C THR A 157 -14.77 3.50 -0.25
N TYR A 158 -13.97 3.18 -1.25
CA TYR A 158 -14.40 2.96 -2.63
C TYR A 158 -14.03 1.54 -3.03
N ALA A 159 -14.98 0.81 -3.62
CA ALA A 159 -14.74 -0.52 -4.15
C ALA A 159 -15.16 -0.59 -5.62
N PHE A 160 -14.34 -1.25 -6.43
CA PHE A 160 -14.51 -1.33 -7.86
C PHE A 160 -14.37 -2.77 -8.35
N ALA A 161 -15.08 -3.08 -9.43
CA ALA A 161 -14.85 -4.26 -10.26
C ALA A 161 -14.33 -3.80 -11.63
N LEU A 162 -13.34 -4.52 -12.16
CA LEU A 162 -12.78 -4.33 -13.48
C LEU A 162 -13.24 -5.48 -14.38
N LYS A 163 -13.87 -5.14 -15.52
CA LYS A 163 -14.30 -6.10 -16.54
C LYS A 163 -13.68 -5.73 -17.88
N SER A 164 -13.38 -6.74 -18.70
CA SER A 164 -12.93 -6.55 -20.08
C SER A 164 -14.01 -7.01 -21.05
N ALA A 165 -14.10 -6.32 -22.19
CA ALA A 165 -14.88 -6.76 -23.34
C ALA A 165 -14.19 -7.87 -24.16
N SER A 166 -12.95 -8.25 -23.82
CA SER A 166 -12.25 -9.37 -24.46
C SER A 166 -12.98 -10.69 -24.22
N THR A 167 -13.17 -11.48 -25.29
CA THR A 167 -13.81 -12.80 -25.24
C THR A 167 -12.82 -13.96 -25.34
N THR A 168 -11.57 -13.69 -25.72
CA THR A 168 -10.58 -14.70 -26.09
C THR A 168 -9.25 -14.62 -25.30
N ALA A 169 -8.93 -13.47 -24.71
CA ALA A 169 -7.71 -13.28 -23.93
C ALA A 169 -7.95 -12.51 -22.62
N VAL A 170 -7.01 -12.66 -21.68
CA VAL A 170 -6.98 -11.96 -20.40
C VAL A 170 -5.85 -10.94 -20.32
N THR A 171 -6.09 -9.84 -19.63
CA THR A 171 -5.03 -8.91 -19.18
C THR A 171 -4.63 -9.26 -17.76
N ARG A 172 -3.32 -9.34 -17.50
CA ARG A 172 -2.77 -9.54 -16.14
C ARG A 172 -2.18 -8.23 -15.63
N LEU A 173 -2.59 -7.86 -14.43
CA LEU A 173 -2.17 -6.65 -13.74
C LEU A 173 -1.46 -7.06 -12.46
N ARG A 174 -0.60 -6.18 -11.96
CA ARG A 174 0.04 -6.42 -10.67
C ARG A 174 -0.98 -6.32 -9.54
N SER A 175 -0.91 -7.28 -8.62
CA SER A 175 -1.62 -7.23 -7.33
C SER A 175 -0.78 -6.51 -6.28
N LEU A 176 -1.36 -6.27 -5.11
CA LEU A 176 -0.60 -5.84 -3.95
C LEU A 176 0.46 -6.88 -3.51
N GLU A 177 0.22 -8.16 -3.74
CA GLU A 177 1.10 -9.26 -3.32
C GLU A 177 2.34 -9.43 -4.23
N GLN A 178 2.41 -8.75 -5.39
CA GLN A 178 3.49 -8.94 -6.37
C GLN A 178 4.79 -8.18 -6.08
N GLY A 179 4.76 -7.10 -5.29
CA GLY A 179 5.92 -6.23 -5.17
C GLY A 179 5.85 -5.28 -3.99
N ASP A 180 6.94 -4.51 -3.80
CA ASP A 180 7.13 -3.53 -2.73
C ASP A 180 5.80 -2.86 -2.34
N PRO A 181 5.40 -2.91 -1.04
CA PRO A 181 4.19 -2.29 -0.53
C PRO A 181 4.04 -0.79 -0.81
N ALA A 182 5.03 -0.13 -1.41
CA ALA A 182 4.98 1.25 -1.86
C ALA A 182 4.69 1.44 -3.37
N THR A 183 4.91 0.43 -4.22
CA THR A 183 4.87 0.59 -5.70
C THR A 183 4.32 -0.59 -6.50
N GLY A 184 4.08 -1.73 -5.85
CA GLY A 184 3.79 -2.98 -6.54
C GLY A 184 2.41 -3.09 -7.16
N GLY A 185 1.39 -2.49 -6.54
CA GLY A 185 -0.02 -2.79 -6.81
C GLY A 185 -0.87 -1.64 -7.37
N PRO A 186 -2.19 -1.84 -7.44
CA PRO A 186 -3.16 -0.83 -7.81
C PRO A 186 -3.06 0.43 -6.95
N GLU A 187 -3.04 1.60 -7.59
CA GLU A 187 -2.89 2.90 -6.93
C GLU A 187 -4.04 3.84 -7.32
N LEU A 188 -4.62 4.51 -6.33
CA LEU A 188 -5.48 5.66 -6.51
C LEU A 188 -4.68 6.94 -6.24
N ARG A 189 -4.40 7.69 -7.30
CA ARG A 189 -3.64 8.95 -7.26
C ARG A 189 -4.59 10.13 -7.31
N LEU A 190 -4.51 11.00 -6.31
CA LEU A 190 -5.37 12.18 -6.18
C LEU A 190 -4.54 13.46 -6.28
N THR A 191 -4.94 14.38 -7.15
CA THR A 191 -4.45 15.77 -7.11
C THR A 191 -5.42 16.58 -6.30
N VAL A 192 -4.98 17.10 -5.17
CA VAL A 192 -5.79 17.89 -4.24
C VAL A 192 -5.30 19.32 -4.17
N VAL A 193 -6.22 20.22 -3.90
CA VAL A 193 -5.95 21.65 -3.76
C VAL A 193 -6.45 22.13 -2.41
N ARG A 194 -5.64 22.92 -1.70
CA ARG A 194 -6.03 23.62 -0.47
C ARG A 194 -5.84 25.12 -0.68
N THR A 195 -6.88 25.89 -0.38
CA THR A 195 -6.78 27.33 -0.24
C THR A 195 -6.37 27.65 1.20
N THR A 196 -5.24 28.32 1.38
CA THR A 196 -4.81 28.85 2.67
C THR A 196 -5.12 30.33 2.71
N THR A 197 -5.94 30.74 3.67
CA THR A 197 -6.10 32.14 4.01
C THR A 197 -4.77 32.66 4.55
N PRO A 198 -4.20 33.75 4.00
CA PRO A 198 -3.01 34.36 4.56
C PRO A 198 -3.29 34.74 6.01
N ALA A 199 -2.36 34.44 6.92
CA ALA A 199 -2.45 34.96 8.28
C ALA A 199 -2.48 36.49 8.19
N THR A 200 -3.46 37.12 8.84
CA THR A 200 -3.43 38.57 9.05
C THR A 200 -2.11 38.91 9.75
N PRO A 201 -1.35 39.91 9.29
CA PRO A 201 -0.11 40.28 9.98
C PRO A 201 -0.46 40.67 11.42
N THR A 202 -0.11 39.82 12.37
CA THR A 202 -0.19 40.17 13.78
C THR A 202 0.90 41.20 14.04
N THR A 203 0.51 42.44 14.36
CA THR A 203 1.45 43.44 14.85
C THR A 203 2.22 42.85 16.03
N PRO A 204 3.56 42.91 16.05
CA PRO A 204 4.33 42.45 17.20
C PRO A 204 3.82 43.17 18.46
N PRO A 205 3.64 42.46 19.58
CA PRO A 205 3.17 43.09 20.81
C PRO A 205 4.12 44.23 21.19
N THR A 206 3.56 45.42 21.40
CA THR A 206 4.28 46.56 21.97
C THR A 206 4.77 46.13 23.36
N THR A 207 6.09 45.95 23.51
CA THR A 207 6.72 45.70 24.80
C THR A 207 6.47 46.90 25.72
N ALA A 208 5.65 46.72 26.75
CA ALA A 208 5.58 47.66 27.87
C ALA A 208 6.91 47.60 28.66
N PRO A 209 7.41 48.73 29.19
CA PRO A 209 8.64 48.75 29.99
C PRO A 209 8.46 47.91 31.27
N VAL A 210 9.40 46.99 31.47
CA VAL A 210 9.49 46.13 32.66
C VAL A 210 10.02 46.95 33.83
N THR A 211 9.17 47.26 34.81
CA THR A 211 9.61 47.70 36.14
C THR A 211 9.88 46.48 37.01
N THR A 212 11.13 46.32 37.46
CA THR A 212 11.58 45.30 38.41
C THR A 212 11.07 45.58 39.84
N PRO A 213 10.42 44.61 40.51
CA PRO A 213 10.23 44.63 41.96
C PRO A 213 11.30 43.77 42.68
N PRO A 214 11.58 44.03 43.98
CA PRO A 214 12.73 43.50 44.69
C PRO A 214 12.52 42.06 45.19
N THR A 215 13.65 41.38 45.33
CA THR A 215 13.92 40.10 45.99
C THR A 215 13.23 39.96 47.34
N THR A 216 12.55 38.82 47.60
CA THR A 216 12.47 38.24 48.95
C THR A 216 12.09 36.75 48.98
N ALA A 217 12.80 36.06 49.90
CA ALA A 217 12.53 34.82 50.64
C ALA A 217 12.45 33.44 49.93
N PRO A 218 13.15 32.41 50.46
CA PRO A 218 13.02 31.02 50.02
C PRO A 218 11.76 30.38 50.63
N VAL A 219 10.89 29.84 49.78
CA VAL A 219 9.73 29.03 50.20
C VAL A 219 10.11 27.55 50.14
N THR A 220 9.94 26.87 51.26
CA THR A 220 10.14 25.44 51.45
C THR A 220 9.05 24.63 50.75
N THR A 221 9.47 23.65 49.95
CA THR A 221 8.59 22.69 49.24
C THR A 221 8.07 21.60 50.18
N PRO A 222 6.76 21.29 50.19
CA PRO A 222 6.23 20.06 50.79
C PRO A 222 6.47 18.84 49.87
N PRO A 223 6.73 17.64 50.41
CA PRO A 223 6.87 16.43 49.59
C PRO A 223 5.50 15.98 49.08
N THR A 224 5.39 15.75 47.77
CA THR A 224 4.22 15.12 47.16
C THR A 224 4.51 13.64 47.00
N THR A 225 3.69 12.79 47.64
CA THR A 225 3.79 11.33 47.56
C THR A 225 3.09 10.81 46.31
N THR A 226 3.81 10.03 45.51
CA THR A 226 3.28 9.35 44.32
C THR A 226 2.63 8.01 44.72
N PRO A 227 1.37 7.74 44.33
CA PRO A 227 0.76 6.42 44.54
C PRO A 227 1.40 5.34 43.66
N PRO A 228 1.55 4.09 44.15
CA PRO A 228 2.07 2.99 43.33
C PRO A 228 1.02 2.55 42.31
N THR A 229 1.42 2.48 41.04
CA THR A 229 0.63 1.82 39.98
C THR A 229 1.13 0.39 39.85
N THR A 230 0.29 -0.57 40.20
CA THR A 230 0.56 -2.00 40.04
C THR A 230 0.29 -2.44 38.59
N THR A 231 1.33 -2.83 37.87
CA THR A 231 1.21 -3.47 36.55
C THR A 231 0.95 -4.97 36.72
N PRO A 232 -0.08 -5.56 36.08
CA PRO A 232 -0.29 -7.01 36.11
C PRO A 232 0.80 -7.78 35.34
N PRO A 233 1.14 -9.03 35.73
CA PRO A 233 2.20 -9.79 35.12
C PRO A 233 1.82 -10.29 33.72
N VAL A 234 2.70 -10.05 32.74
CA VAL A 234 2.66 -10.67 31.42
C VAL A 234 3.50 -11.93 31.48
N THR A 235 2.87 -13.09 31.32
CA THR A 235 3.54 -14.38 31.12
C THR A 235 3.97 -14.53 29.67
N THR A 236 5.28 -14.55 29.43
CA THR A 236 5.88 -14.94 28.15
C THR A 236 6.09 -16.47 28.10
N PRO A 237 5.70 -17.16 27.00
CA PRO A 237 6.05 -18.56 26.78
C PRO A 237 7.55 -18.74 26.50
N PRO A 238 8.16 -19.90 26.83
CA PRO A 238 9.60 -20.13 26.65
C PRO A 238 9.96 -20.22 25.17
N THR A 239 10.97 -19.46 24.76
CA THR A 239 11.64 -19.59 23.46
C THR A 239 12.85 -20.49 23.64
N THR A 240 12.83 -21.69 23.05
CA THR A 240 14.01 -22.55 22.95
C THR A 240 14.90 -22.02 21.83
N VAL A 241 16.08 -21.51 22.18
CA VAL A 241 17.13 -21.12 21.24
C VAL A 241 17.89 -22.39 20.81
N PRO A 242 17.96 -22.74 19.52
CA PRO A 242 18.83 -23.81 19.04
C PRO A 242 20.31 -23.37 19.10
N PRO A 243 21.26 -24.29 19.32
CA PRO A 243 22.68 -23.94 19.44
C PRO A 243 23.19 -23.37 18.11
N THR A 244 23.69 -22.14 18.14
CA THR A 244 24.47 -21.57 17.04
C THR A 244 25.93 -21.83 17.35
N THR A 245 26.54 -22.81 16.68
CA THR A 245 27.99 -22.93 16.64
C THR A 245 28.52 -21.85 15.70
N THR A 246 29.24 -20.87 16.25
CA THR A 246 29.98 -19.86 15.48
C THR A 246 31.17 -20.55 14.80
N PRO A 247 31.26 -20.58 13.45
CA PRO A 247 32.47 -21.03 12.78
C PRO A 247 33.54 -19.93 12.84
N PRO A 248 34.83 -20.28 13.03
CA PRO A 248 35.91 -19.31 13.11
C PRO A 248 36.26 -18.77 11.71
N GLY A 249 36.34 -17.45 11.57
CA GLY A 249 37.12 -16.75 10.54
C GLY A 249 36.52 -16.65 9.12
N GLY A 250 36.23 -15.41 8.71
CA GLY A 250 36.60 -14.88 7.38
C GLY A 250 36.04 -15.53 6.11
N CYS A 251 34.93 -16.28 6.13
CA CYS A 251 34.34 -16.76 4.88
C CYS A 251 33.93 -15.58 3.98
N VAL A 252 34.48 -15.54 2.76
CA VAL A 252 34.13 -14.57 1.72
C VAL A 252 33.44 -15.29 0.56
N THR A 253 32.59 -14.56 -0.15
CA THR A 253 31.98 -15.04 -1.39
C THR A 253 32.73 -14.42 -2.56
N ASP A 254 33.13 -15.22 -3.54
CA ASP A 254 33.82 -14.74 -4.73
C ASP A 254 32.87 -14.08 -5.75
N ALA A 255 33.42 -13.63 -6.88
CA ALA A 255 32.66 -13.00 -7.96
C ALA A 255 31.66 -13.95 -8.66
N MET A 256 31.80 -15.28 -8.47
CA MET A 256 30.90 -16.31 -8.99
C MET A 256 29.86 -16.74 -7.95
N LEU A 257 29.78 -16.04 -6.82
CA LEU A 257 28.89 -16.32 -5.70
C LEU A 257 29.18 -17.65 -4.97
N VAL A 258 30.42 -18.15 -5.07
CA VAL A 258 30.86 -19.37 -4.38
C VAL A 258 31.58 -19.00 -3.08
N PRO A 259 31.22 -19.59 -1.92
CA PRO A 259 31.88 -19.27 -0.65
C PRO A 259 33.25 -19.94 -0.55
N SER A 260 34.23 -19.23 0.03
CA SER A 260 35.59 -19.72 0.28
C SER A 260 35.66 -20.81 1.37
N CYS A 261 34.60 -20.94 2.18
CA CYS A 261 34.43 -22.00 3.16
C CYS A 261 32.96 -22.39 3.33
N GLY A 262 32.73 -23.63 3.79
CA GLY A 262 31.40 -24.23 3.91
C GLY A 262 30.87 -24.75 2.57
N VAL A 263 29.60 -25.14 2.55
CA VAL A 263 28.88 -25.56 1.34
C VAL A 263 27.59 -24.75 1.23
N LEU A 264 27.25 -24.34 0.01
CA LEU A 264 25.93 -23.75 -0.24
C LEU A 264 24.88 -24.86 -0.11
N TRP A 265 23.88 -24.59 0.71
CA TRP A 265 22.81 -25.52 1.04
C TRP A 265 21.48 -24.99 0.49
N GLY A 266 20.66 -25.88 -0.05
CA GLY A 266 19.35 -25.52 -0.58
C GLY A 266 18.67 -26.73 -1.17
N ALA A 267 17.38 -26.58 -1.46
CA ALA A 267 16.60 -27.57 -2.17
C ALA A 267 15.67 -26.88 -3.18
N ALA A 268 15.28 -27.62 -4.21
CA ALA A 268 14.22 -27.19 -5.12
C ALA A 268 12.85 -27.48 -4.50
N ALA A 269 12.54 -26.76 -3.42
CA ALA A 269 11.33 -26.99 -2.64
C ALA A 269 10.07 -26.77 -3.50
N GLY A 270 9.14 -27.72 -3.44
CA GLY A 270 7.88 -27.65 -4.20
C GLY A 270 8.02 -27.92 -5.70
N GLY A 271 9.15 -28.48 -6.16
CA GLY A 271 9.31 -28.95 -7.54
C GLY A 271 8.17 -29.89 -7.94
N PHE A 272 7.63 -29.70 -9.14
CA PHE A 272 6.50 -30.46 -9.70
C PHE A 272 5.20 -30.39 -8.89
N THR A 273 5.03 -29.34 -8.07
CA THR A 273 3.77 -29.07 -7.34
C THR A 273 3.22 -27.70 -7.72
N ASP A 274 1.92 -27.48 -7.45
CA ASP A 274 1.27 -26.18 -7.59
C ASP A 274 1.52 -25.23 -6.39
N THR A 275 2.36 -25.66 -5.44
CA THR A 275 2.67 -24.84 -4.25
C THR A 275 3.51 -23.63 -4.68
N PRO A 276 3.12 -22.40 -4.29
CA PRO A 276 3.94 -21.22 -4.53
C PRO A 276 5.37 -21.44 -4.02
N ARG A 277 6.35 -21.09 -4.86
CA ARG A 277 7.74 -21.52 -4.64
C ARG A 277 8.34 -20.96 -3.36
N ASP A 278 7.95 -19.75 -2.98
CA ASP A 278 8.36 -19.12 -1.73
C ASP A 278 7.72 -19.81 -0.51
N GLN A 279 6.47 -20.24 -0.63
CA GLN A 279 5.78 -21.03 0.40
C GLN A 279 6.41 -22.41 0.54
N ALA A 280 6.73 -23.06 -0.57
CA ALA A 280 7.42 -24.34 -0.55
C ALA A 280 8.80 -24.23 0.09
N LEU A 281 9.56 -23.19 -0.24
CA LEU A 281 10.86 -22.90 0.39
C LEU A 281 10.71 -22.66 1.88
N LYS A 282 9.82 -21.76 2.30
CA LYS A 282 9.59 -21.45 3.73
C LYS A 282 9.14 -22.67 4.52
N ALA A 283 8.26 -23.49 3.96
CA ALA A 283 7.83 -24.73 4.59
C ALA A 283 8.99 -25.72 4.74
N TRP A 284 9.84 -25.83 3.72
CA TRP A 284 11.04 -26.67 3.77
C TRP A 284 12.08 -26.16 4.78
N GLU A 285 12.34 -24.86 4.86
CA GLU A 285 13.23 -24.26 5.87
C GLU A 285 12.71 -24.47 7.30
N GLN A 286 11.39 -24.35 7.50
CA GLN A 286 10.75 -24.66 8.78
C GLN A 286 10.89 -26.14 9.14
N THR A 287 10.72 -27.03 8.16
CA THR A 287 10.81 -28.48 8.38
C THR A 287 12.24 -28.94 8.67
N THR A 288 13.22 -28.34 7.97
CA THR A 288 14.63 -28.69 8.13
C THR A 288 15.32 -27.95 9.28
N GLY A 289 14.69 -26.91 9.82
CA GLY A 289 15.26 -26.07 10.87
C GLY A 289 16.46 -25.23 10.40
N ARG A 290 16.65 -25.08 9.08
CA ARG A 290 17.79 -24.35 8.49
C ARG A 290 17.34 -23.54 7.28
N THR A 291 17.86 -22.32 7.16
CA THR A 291 17.61 -21.46 6.00
C THR A 291 18.44 -21.90 4.79
N ALA A 292 17.89 -21.78 3.59
CA ALA A 292 18.59 -22.03 2.34
C ALA A 292 19.59 -20.91 2.03
N ALA A 293 20.76 -21.28 1.53
CA ALA A 293 21.74 -20.36 0.95
C ALA A 293 21.52 -20.15 -0.55
N ILE A 294 20.97 -21.16 -1.25
CA ILE A 294 20.59 -21.08 -2.67
C ILE A 294 19.12 -21.44 -2.82
N PHE A 295 18.41 -20.65 -3.61
CA PHE A 295 17.07 -20.97 -4.09
C PHE A 295 17.13 -21.46 -5.55
N HIS A 296 16.65 -22.68 -5.79
CA HIS A 296 16.52 -23.26 -7.12
C HIS A 296 15.05 -23.60 -7.37
N ALA A 297 14.52 -23.32 -8.56
CA ALA A 297 13.14 -23.60 -8.92
C ALA A 297 13.05 -24.21 -10.32
N TYR A 298 12.25 -25.27 -10.46
CA TYR A 298 11.97 -25.89 -11.76
C TYR A 298 10.89 -25.10 -12.52
N HIS A 299 11.02 -25.08 -13.84
CA HIS A 299 10.11 -24.43 -14.79
C HIS A 299 9.14 -25.42 -15.42
#